data_AF-A0AAP3V014-F1
#
_entry.id   AF-A0AAP3V014-F1
#
_cell.length_a   1.000
_cell.length_b   1.000
_cell.length_c   1.000
_cell.angle_alpha   90.00
_cell.angle_beta   90.00
_cell.angle_gamma   90.00
#
_symmetry.space_group_name_H-M   'P 1'
#
loop_
_entity.id
_entity.type
_entity.pdbx_description
1 polymer ?
#
loop_
_entity_poly.entity_id
_entity_poly.type
_entity_poly.pdbx_seq_one_letter_code
_entity_poly.pdbx_strand_id
1 'polypeptide(L)'
;MLETQILPPAPPSIRAEVRERPVDFHQRLIVHFSWRALGQVMLRRNGGLRLPEVTSAPGLFRLRIGSGASMVQLLGETASLRRRFATLARAVPASGRGLAATIHTALAAGEPVALDIVTGGVIEPLYGRARAACLADRNERQLILQASRIELLQTGFAVETVR
;
A
#
# COMPACT_ATOMS: atom_id res chain seq x y z
N MET A 1 -57.27 -64.50 17.06
CA MET A 1 -56.99 -63.90 15.74
C MET A 1 -55.88 -62.89 15.94
N LEU A 2 -54.73 -63.05 15.29
CA LEU A 2 -53.56 -62.18 15.42
C LEU A 2 -53.52 -61.25 14.19
N GLU A 3 -53.75 -59.95 14.39
CA GLU A 3 -53.60 -58.92 13.36
C GLU A 3 -52.12 -58.70 13.07
N THR A 4 -51.70 -58.97 11.83
CA THR A 4 -50.35 -58.68 11.34
C THR A 4 -50.30 -57.23 10.89
N GLN A 5 -49.62 -56.39 11.66
CA GLN A 5 -49.35 -54.99 11.30
C GLN A 5 -48.26 -54.94 10.22
N ILE A 6 -48.62 -54.48 9.02
CA ILE A 6 -47.68 -54.30 7.90
C ILE A 6 -47.05 -52.91 8.03
N LEU A 7 -45.74 -52.85 8.30
CA LEU A 7 -44.98 -51.60 8.35
C LEU A 7 -44.76 -51.06 6.92
N PRO A 8 -44.96 -49.76 6.65
CA PRO A 8 -44.72 -49.20 5.32
C PRO A 8 -43.22 -49.23 4.95
N PRO A 9 -42.88 -49.34 3.66
CA PRO A 9 -41.50 -49.36 3.20
C PRO A 9 -40.80 -48.02 3.46
N ALA A 10 -39.52 -48.09 3.85
CA ALA A 10 -38.70 -46.92 4.09
C ALA A 10 -38.52 -46.07 2.80
N PRO A 11 -38.50 -44.73 2.90
CA PRO A 11 -38.30 -43.86 1.74
C PRO A 11 -36.91 -44.07 1.12
N PRO A 12 -36.76 -43.87 -0.20
CA PRO A 12 -35.48 -44.04 -0.88
C PRO A 12 -34.46 -43.01 -0.40
N SER A 13 -33.30 -43.49 0.05
CA SER A 13 -32.16 -42.65 0.42
C SER A 13 -31.54 -42.03 -0.83
N ILE A 14 -31.80 -40.74 -1.07
CA ILE A 14 -31.10 -39.97 -2.11
C ILE A 14 -29.68 -39.68 -1.62
N ARG A 15 -28.69 -40.45 -2.08
CA ARG A 15 -27.27 -40.07 -1.95
C ARG A 15 -26.99 -38.96 -2.96
N ALA A 16 -27.03 -37.71 -2.52
CA ALA A 16 -26.47 -36.61 -3.28
C ALA A 16 -24.95 -36.78 -3.31
N GLU A 17 -24.40 -37.16 -4.47
CA GLU A 17 -22.97 -36.99 -4.72
C GLU A 17 -22.68 -35.49 -4.74
N VAL A 18 -22.21 -34.97 -3.60
CA VAL A 18 -21.61 -33.65 -3.53
C VAL A 18 -20.31 -33.72 -4.32
N ARG A 19 -20.38 -33.41 -5.62
CA ARG A 19 -19.20 -33.09 -6.41
C ARG A 19 -18.62 -31.80 -5.85
N GLU A 20 -17.64 -31.93 -4.96
CA GLU A 20 -16.80 -30.80 -4.56
C GLU A 20 -16.15 -30.23 -5.82
N ARG A 21 -16.72 -29.15 -6.36
CA ARG A 21 -16.01 -28.36 -7.35
C ARG A 21 -14.84 -27.72 -6.61
N PRO A 22 -13.59 -27.84 -7.09
CA PRO A 22 -12.49 -27.10 -6.50
C PRO A 22 -12.81 -25.62 -6.65
N VAL A 23 -13.08 -24.94 -5.54
CA VAL A 23 -13.30 -23.51 -5.60
C VAL A 23 -11.93 -22.86 -5.63
N ASP A 24 -11.53 -22.46 -6.84
CA ASP A 24 -10.34 -21.67 -7.06
C ASP A 24 -10.59 -20.24 -6.55
N PHE A 25 -10.48 -20.06 -5.22
CA PHE A 25 -10.61 -18.77 -4.55
C PHE A 25 -9.30 -17.98 -4.67
N HIS A 26 -8.91 -17.62 -5.89
CA HIS A 26 -8.08 -16.44 -6.05
C HIS A 26 -8.93 -15.22 -5.69
N GLN A 27 -8.97 -14.88 -4.40
CA GLN A 27 -9.61 -13.65 -3.93
C GLN A 27 -8.92 -12.47 -4.60
N ARG A 28 -9.55 -11.92 -5.63
CA ARG A 28 -9.12 -10.69 -6.28
C ARG A 28 -9.67 -9.51 -5.49
N LEU A 29 -8.77 -8.58 -5.19
CA LEU A 29 -9.07 -7.29 -4.57
C LEU A 29 -8.67 -6.21 -5.56
N ILE A 30 -9.56 -5.25 -5.78
CA ILE A 30 -9.24 -4.00 -6.46
C ILE A 30 -8.96 -2.96 -5.38
N VAL A 31 -7.85 -2.25 -5.52
CA VAL A 31 -7.42 -1.23 -4.56
C VAL A 31 -7.34 0.10 -5.30
N HIS A 32 -8.17 1.05 -4.89
CA HIS A 32 -8.16 2.40 -5.43
C HIS A 32 -7.50 3.35 -4.43
N PHE A 33 -6.62 4.21 -4.94
CA PHE A 33 -5.99 5.29 -4.18
C PHE A 33 -5.58 6.39 -5.16
N SER A 34 -5.15 7.53 -4.63
CA SER A 34 -4.65 8.62 -5.47
C SER A 34 -3.48 9.30 -4.80
N TRP A 35 -2.41 9.45 -5.56
CA TRP A 35 -1.24 10.22 -5.16
C TRP A 35 -1.56 11.71 -5.20
N ARG A 36 -1.45 12.37 -4.04
CA ARG A 36 -1.51 13.82 -3.95
C ARG A 36 -0.11 14.40 -3.96
N ALA A 37 0.24 15.14 -5.02
CA ALA A 37 1.49 15.88 -5.08
C ALA A 37 1.52 17.00 -4.01
N LEU A 38 2.61 17.07 -3.24
CA LEU A 38 2.78 18.10 -2.22
C LEU A 38 3.83 19.16 -2.57
N GLY A 39 4.84 18.78 -3.36
CA GLY A 39 5.87 19.69 -3.83
C GLY A 39 7.29 19.16 -3.67
N GLN A 40 8.25 20.07 -3.75
CA GLN A 40 9.69 19.75 -3.75
C GLN A 40 10.26 19.65 -2.34
N VAL A 41 11.20 18.74 -2.16
CA VAL A 41 12.10 18.64 -1.01
C VAL A 41 13.36 19.43 -1.33
N MET A 42 13.84 20.21 -0.35
CA MET A 42 15.01 21.08 -0.54
C MET A 42 16.00 20.90 0.61
N LEU A 43 17.28 21.18 0.36
CA LEU A 43 18.27 21.36 1.42
C LEU A 43 18.09 22.73 2.10
N ARG A 44 18.22 22.75 3.44
CA ARG A 44 18.32 23.96 4.24
C ARG A 44 19.78 24.37 4.39
N ARG A 45 20.02 25.64 4.73
CA ARG A 45 21.37 26.16 4.99
C ARG A 45 22.13 25.42 6.11
N ASN A 46 21.40 24.86 7.08
CA ASN A 46 21.97 24.09 8.18
C ASN A 46 22.20 22.61 7.83
N GLY A 47 22.08 22.24 6.55
CA GLY A 47 22.21 20.87 6.08
C GLY A 47 20.97 20.01 6.24
N GLY A 48 19.94 20.41 7.00
CA GLY A 48 18.71 19.62 7.14
C GLY A 48 17.81 19.65 5.89
N LEU A 49 16.74 18.87 5.88
CA LEU A 49 15.76 18.88 4.78
C LEU A 49 14.58 19.80 5.08
N ARG A 50 14.13 20.55 4.07
CA ARG A 50 12.84 21.22 4.02
C ARG A 50 11.90 20.35 3.19
N LEU A 51 10.94 19.72 3.84
CA LEU A 51 9.87 18.97 3.19
C LEU A 51 8.58 19.82 3.10
N PRO A 52 7.69 19.53 2.14
CA PRO A 52 6.33 20.06 2.15
C PRO A 52 5.57 19.73 3.43
N GLU A 53 4.61 20.58 3.79
CA GLU A 53 3.77 20.36 4.96
C GLU A 53 2.82 19.17 4.76
N VAL A 54 2.59 18.41 5.83
CA VAL A 54 1.74 17.21 5.81
C VAL A 54 0.80 17.12 7.00
N THR A 55 -0.26 16.35 6.82
CA THR A 55 -1.19 16.03 7.89
C THR A 55 -0.57 15.10 8.93
N SER A 56 -1.18 15.03 10.11
CA SER A 56 -0.80 14.07 11.16
C SER A 56 -1.20 12.63 10.86
N ALA A 57 -2.00 12.42 9.82
CA ALA A 57 -2.67 11.16 9.54
C ALA A 57 -1.68 10.04 9.18
N PRO A 58 -2.05 8.77 9.44
CA PRO A 58 -1.43 7.63 8.79
C PRO A 58 -1.54 7.73 7.27
N GLY A 59 -0.54 7.22 6.56
CA GLY A 59 -0.55 7.30 5.12
C GLY A 59 0.64 6.63 4.46
N LEU A 60 0.67 6.74 3.15
CA LEU A 60 1.82 6.38 2.32
C LEU A 60 2.46 7.65 1.78
N PHE A 61 3.72 7.52 1.42
CA PHE A 61 4.45 8.56 0.73
C PHE A 61 5.29 7.99 -0.39
N ARG A 62 5.56 8.84 -1.37
CA ARG A 62 6.47 8.58 -2.47
C ARG A 62 7.39 9.76 -2.67
N LEU A 63 8.68 9.47 -2.76
CA LEU A 63 9.68 10.43 -3.20
C LEU A 63 10.07 10.12 -4.63
N ARG A 64 9.92 11.11 -5.51
CA ARG A 64 10.36 11.09 -6.90
C ARG A 64 11.72 11.76 -6.97
N ILE A 65 12.75 10.98 -7.26
CA ILE A 65 14.13 11.46 -7.35
C ILE A 65 14.55 11.45 -8.81
N GLY A 66 15.03 12.58 -9.31
CA GLY A 66 15.44 12.75 -10.70
C GLY A 66 14.29 13.12 -11.63
N SER A 67 14.52 13.00 -12.94
CA SER A 67 13.56 13.40 -13.97
C SER A 67 13.56 12.46 -15.18
N GLY A 68 12.44 12.39 -15.88
CA GLY A 68 12.31 11.58 -17.10
C GLY A 68 12.62 10.10 -16.87
N ALA A 69 13.45 9.52 -17.72
CA ALA A 69 13.77 8.09 -17.73
C ALA A 69 14.67 7.63 -16.57
N SER A 70 15.38 8.55 -15.90
CA SER A 70 16.21 8.22 -14.73
C SER A 70 15.47 8.37 -13.39
N MET A 71 14.16 8.64 -13.43
CA MET A 71 13.38 8.87 -12.21
C MET A 71 13.25 7.59 -11.36
N VAL A 72 13.70 7.68 -10.11
CA VAL A 72 13.55 6.65 -9.09
C VAL A 72 12.42 7.01 -8.13
N GLN A 73 11.61 6.02 -7.78
CA GLN A 73 10.47 6.13 -6.87
C GLN A 73 10.79 5.42 -5.54
N LEU A 74 10.93 6.18 -4.46
CA LEU A 74 11.05 5.61 -3.12
C LEU A 74 9.69 5.63 -2.42
N LEU A 75 9.15 4.46 -2.11
CA LEU A 75 7.84 4.29 -1.48
C LEU A 75 7.96 3.94 0.00
N GLY A 76 7.15 4.53 0.85
CA GLY A 76 7.05 4.12 2.24
C GLY A 76 5.66 4.33 2.82
N GLU A 77 5.44 3.72 3.98
CA GLU A 77 4.23 3.92 4.79
C GLU A 77 4.58 4.39 6.20
N THR A 78 3.63 5.03 6.85
CA THR A 78 3.80 5.44 8.24
C THR A 78 2.47 5.59 8.95
N ALA A 79 2.47 5.31 10.25
CA ALA A 79 1.36 5.63 11.14
C ALA A 79 1.20 7.14 11.38
N SER A 80 2.20 7.97 11.06
CA SER A 80 2.08 9.43 11.12
C SER A 80 3.04 10.12 10.16
N LEU A 81 2.48 10.70 9.08
CA LEU A 81 3.24 11.45 8.07
C LEU A 81 4.04 12.59 8.72
N ARG A 82 3.38 13.38 9.57
CA ARG A 82 4.02 14.47 10.31
C ARG A 82 5.23 14.02 11.13
N ARG A 83 5.11 12.93 11.90
CA ARG A 83 6.25 12.43 12.71
C ARG A 83 7.37 11.91 11.82
N ARG A 84 7.06 11.13 10.78
CA ARG A 84 8.05 10.60 9.85
C ARG A 84 8.85 11.71 9.18
N PHE A 85 8.18 12.75 8.68
CA PHE A 85 8.85 13.84 7.97
C PHE A 85 9.53 14.83 8.91
N ALA A 86 9.06 15.01 10.15
CA ALA A 86 9.80 15.74 11.16
C ALA A 86 11.14 15.05 11.49
N THR A 87 11.15 13.72 11.61
CA THR A 87 12.38 12.94 11.80
C THR A 87 13.31 13.09 10.59
N LEU A 88 12.77 12.94 9.38
CA LEU A 88 13.54 13.07 8.14
C LEU A 88 14.11 14.48 7.96
N ALA A 89 13.35 15.53 8.29
CA ALA A 89 13.79 16.93 8.20
C ALA A 89 15.01 17.25 9.08
N ARG A 90 15.10 16.58 10.24
CA ARG A 90 16.17 16.77 11.23
C ARG A 90 17.35 15.84 11.00
N ALA A 91 17.19 14.79 10.21
CA ALA A 91 18.25 13.84 9.95
C ALA A 91 19.34 14.50 9.12
N VAL A 92 20.51 14.72 9.73
CA VAL A 92 21.75 14.98 9.00
C VAL A 92 22.42 13.60 8.85
N PRO A 93 22.61 13.10 7.62
CA PRO A 93 23.13 11.75 7.44
C PRO A 93 24.56 11.66 7.98
N ALA A 94 24.73 11.00 9.12
CA ALA A 94 26.04 10.71 9.73
C ALA A 94 26.71 9.49 9.07
N SER A 95 25.91 8.62 8.46
CA SER A 95 26.34 7.47 7.67
C SER A 95 25.60 7.52 6.33
N GLY A 96 26.29 7.27 5.22
CA GLY A 96 25.76 7.38 3.86
C GLY A 96 24.71 6.33 3.47
N ARG A 97 23.94 5.79 4.43
CA ARG A 97 22.94 4.75 4.22
C ARG A 97 21.57 5.20 4.76
N GLY A 98 20.51 4.85 4.04
CA GLY A 98 19.12 5.11 4.43
C GLY A 98 18.48 6.33 3.74
N LEU A 99 17.18 6.50 3.97
CA LEU A 99 16.34 7.44 3.21
C LEU A 99 16.86 8.89 3.24
N ALA A 100 17.28 9.39 4.40
CA ALA A 100 17.84 10.74 4.51
C ALA A 100 19.11 10.89 3.66
N ALA A 101 20.03 9.93 3.75
CA ALA A 101 21.25 9.94 2.95
C ALA A 101 20.96 9.94 1.45
N THR A 102 20.03 9.08 0.98
CA THR A 102 19.63 9.04 -0.43
C THR A 102 19.09 10.38 -0.93
N ILE A 103 18.22 11.04 -0.14
CA ILE A 103 17.66 12.35 -0.50
C ILE A 103 18.77 13.41 -0.54
N HIS A 104 19.66 13.43 0.44
CA HIS A 104 20.77 14.38 0.46
C HIS A 104 21.72 14.19 -0.72
N THR A 105 22.09 12.94 -1.04
CA THR A 105 22.96 12.63 -2.18
C THR A 105 22.33 13.11 -3.48
N ALA A 106 21.03 12.85 -3.68
CA ALA A 106 20.31 13.34 -4.86
C ALA A 106 20.32 14.87 -4.95
N LEU A 107 19.95 15.55 -3.87
CA LEU A 107 19.91 17.02 -3.84
C LEU A 107 21.30 17.63 -4.02
N ALA A 108 22.35 17.01 -3.48
CA ALA A 108 23.74 17.45 -3.66
C ALA A 108 24.22 17.25 -5.10
N ALA A 109 23.73 16.23 -5.81
CA ALA A 109 23.97 16.01 -7.23
C ALA A 109 23.14 16.94 -8.14
N GLY A 110 22.28 17.79 -7.58
CA GLY A 110 21.39 18.68 -8.34
C GLY A 110 20.13 17.99 -8.88
N GLU A 111 19.86 16.74 -8.47
CA GLU A 111 18.66 16.01 -8.88
C GLU A 111 17.44 16.54 -8.12
N PRO A 112 16.31 16.81 -8.81
CA PRO A 112 15.09 17.22 -8.14
C PRO A 112 14.53 16.09 -7.29
N VAL A 113 13.96 16.44 -6.13
CA VAL A 113 13.28 15.49 -5.23
C VAL A 113 11.89 16.00 -4.92
N ALA A 114 10.85 15.33 -5.40
CA ALA A 114 9.45 15.69 -5.14
C ALA A 114 8.76 14.68 -4.21
N LEU A 115 7.81 15.16 -3.42
CA LEU A 115 7.06 14.37 -2.45
C LEU A 115 5.58 14.33 -2.82
N ASP A 116 5.04 13.11 -2.87
CA ASP A 116 3.62 12.82 -3.00
C ASP A 116 3.13 11.96 -1.82
N ILE A 117 1.85 12.05 -1.46
CA ILE A 117 1.26 11.25 -0.36
C ILE A 117 -0.07 10.60 -0.75
N VAL A 118 -0.42 9.54 -0.01
CA VAL A 118 -1.75 8.94 0.01
C VAL A 118 -2.27 8.97 1.44
N THR A 119 -3.46 9.56 1.64
CA THR A 119 -4.13 9.64 2.96
C THR A 119 -5.52 8.99 2.97
N GLY A 120 -5.91 8.35 1.87
CA GLY A 120 -7.15 7.60 1.76
C GLY A 120 -7.09 6.61 0.60
N GLY A 121 -8.01 5.66 0.60
CA GLY A 121 -8.15 4.66 -0.45
C GLY A 121 -9.46 3.88 -0.29
N VAL A 122 -9.76 3.04 -1.26
CA VAL A 122 -10.91 2.15 -1.27
C VAL A 122 -10.43 0.74 -1.59
N ILE A 123 -10.91 -0.24 -0.83
CA ILE A 123 -10.68 -1.67 -1.07
C ILE A 123 -12.01 -2.27 -1.54
N GLU A 124 -11.98 -2.88 -2.72
CA GLU A 124 -13.13 -3.52 -3.34
C GLU A 124 -12.85 -5.01 -3.57
N PRO A 125 -13.46 -5.89 -2.76
CA PRO A 125 -13.41 -7.33 -3.00
C PRO A 125 -14.26 -7.71 -4.23
N LEU A 126 -13.79 -8.67 -5.02
CA LEU A 126 -14.49 -9.15 -6.22
C LEU A 126 -15.95 -9.56 -5.95
N TYR A 127 -16.20 -10.11 -4.76
CA TYR A 127 -17.54 -10.47 -4.30
C TYR A 127 -17.80 -9.78 -2.96
N GLY A 128 -18.14 -8.50 -3.01
CA GLY A 128 -18.54 -7.75 -1.82
C GLY A 128 -18.70 -6.26 -2.08
N ARG A 129 -18.85 -5.50 -1.00
CA ARG A 129 -19.04 -4.06 -1.08
C ARG A 129 -17.69 -3.35 -0.95
N ALA A 130 -17.43 -2.41 -1.86
CA ALA A 130 -16.32 -1.48 -1.73
C ALA A 130 -16.39 -0.74 -0.38
N ARG A 131 -15.24 -0.58 0.28
CA ARG A 131 -15.14 0.12 1.56
C ARG A 131 -13.94 1.05 1.57
N ALA A 132 -14.05 2.12 2.35
CA ALA A 132 -12.89 2.97 2.65
C ALA A 132 -11.80 2.12 3.34
N ALA A 133 -10.56 2.34 2.91
CA ALA A 133 -9.40 1.75 3.55
C ALA A 133 -9.09 2.49 4.87
N CYS A 134 -8.92 1.75 5.95
CA CYS A 134 -8.49 2.24 7.24
C CYS A 134 -6.96 2.36 7.26
N LEU A 135 -6.42 3.52 6.90
CA LEU A 135 -4.97 3.71 6.94
C LEU A 135 -4.39 3.72 8.35
N ALA A 136 -5.19 3.72 9.42
CA ALA A 136 -4.66 3.46 10.77
C ALA A 136 -4.21 2.00 10.93
N ASP A 137 -4.85 1.06 10.22
CA ASP A 137 -4.43 -0.34 10.16
C ASP A 137 -3.17 -0.49 9.28
N ARG A 138 -2.13 -1.10 9.85
CA ARG A 138 -0.89 -1.38 9.13
C ARG A 138 -1.11 -2.31 7.96
N ASN A 139 -1.99 -3.29 8.07
CA ASN A 139 -2.24 -4.27 7.02
C ASN A 139 -2.86 -3.61 5.79
N GLU A 140 -3.82 -2.70 5.98
CA GLU A 140 -4.44 -1.97 4.88
C GLU A 140 -3.48 -0.94 4.25
N ARG A 141 -2.66 -0.26 5.06
CA ARG A 141 -1.57 0.59 4.50
C ARG A 141 -0.60 -0.24 3.67
N GLN A 142 -0.20 -1.41 4.16
CA GLN A 142 0.70 -2.31 3.44
C GLN A 142 0.07 -2.85 2.16
N LEU A 143 -1.22 -3.15 2.16
CA LEU A 143 -1.95 -3.55 0.96
C LEU A 143 -1.90 -2.46 -0.12
N ILE A 144 -2.20 -1.21 0.25
CA ILE A 144 -2.11 -0.07 -0.68
C ILE A 144 -0.66 0.16 -1.12
N LEU A 145 0.32 -0.06 -0.23
CA LEU A 145 1.74 0.08 -0.57
C LEU A 145 2.14 -0.93 -1.64
N GLN A 146 1.73 -2.20 -1.49
CA GLN A 146 1.97 -3.22 -2.51
C GLN A 146 1.24 -2.91 -3.81
N ALA A 147 -0.03 -2.47 -3.75
CA ALA A 147 -0.78 -2.08 -4.94
C ALA A 147 -0.08 -0.94 -5.71
N SER A 148 0.39 0.10 -5.00
CA SER A 148 1.12 1.22 -5.61
C SER A 148 2.49 0.84 -6.17
N ARG A 149 3.18 -0.12 -5.54
CA ARG A 149 4.42 -0.66 -6.09
C ARG A 149 4.15 -1.40 -7.41
N ILE A 150 3.10 -2.21 -7.47
CA ILE A 150 2.72 -2.92 -8.70
C ILE A 150 2.35 -1.93 -9.81
N GLU A 151 1.51 -0.93 -9.51
CA GLU A 151 1.14 0.14 -10.44
C GLU A 151 2.39 0.82 -11.03
N LEU A 152 3.33 1.21 -10.17
CA LEU A 152 4.55 1.90 -10.61
C LEU A 152 5.49 1.00 -11.42
N LEU A 153 5.62 -0.27 -11.07
CA LEU A 153 6.43 -1.21 -11.85
C LEU A 153 5.85 -1.41 -13.27
N GLN A 154 4.52 -1.39 -13.42
CA GLN A 154 3.87 -1.46 -14.74
C GLN A 154 4.15 -0.22 -15.61
N THR A 155 4.45 0.93 -14.99
CA THR A 155 4.83 2.15 -15.71
C THR A 155 6.31 2.23 -16.08
N GLY A 156 7.13 1.24 -15.70
CA GLY A 156 8.55 1.16 -16.06
C GLY A 156 9.50 2.00 -15.21
N PHE A 157 9.03 2.59 -14.10
CA PHE A 157 9.92 3.29 -13.17
C PHE A 157 10.70 2.33 -12.28
N ALA A 158 11.91 2.73 -11.88
CA ALA A 158 12.63 2.08 -10.79
C ALA A 158 11.91 2.36 -9.46
N VAL A 159 11.56 1.31 -8.72
CA VAL A 159 10.79 1.41 -7.48
C VAL A 159 11.51 0.70 -6.34
N GLU A 160 11.74 1.43 -5.24
CA GLU A 160 12.27 0.88 -4.00
C GLU A 160 11.31 1.14 -2.84
N THR A 161 11.22 0.18 -1.91
CA THR A 161 10.42 0.35 -0.69
C THR A 161 11.33 0.66 0.49
N VAL A 162 11.01 1.72 1.21
CA VAL A 162 11.74 2.20 2.39
C VAL A 162 10.89 2.06 3.64
N ARG A 163 11.52 1.62 4.74
CA ARG A 163 10.91 1.50 6.06
C ARG A 163 11.22 2.70 6.94
#